data_AF-A0A8M1KFN4-F1
#
_entry.id   AF-A0A8M1KFN4-F1
#
_cell.length_a   1.000
_cell.length_b   1.000
_cell.length_c   1.000
_cell.angle_alpha   90.00
_cell.angle_beta   90.00
_cell.angle_gamma   90.00
#
_symmetry.space_group_name_H-M   'P 1'
#
loop_
_entity.id
_entity.type
_entity.pdbx_description
1 polymer ?
#
loop_
_entity_poly.entity_id
_entity_poly.type
_entity_poly.pdbx_seq_one_letter_code
_entity_poly.pdbx_strand_id
1 'polypeptide(L)'
;MGKKSRVKTQKSGATAAVSPKEMMNLISELLQKCSSAAPSAGKEWEEYVQIRTLVEKIRKKQKGMSVTFEGNREENFSELMAWAADCGASCDGFEISNFADEGYGLKATRDIKAEELFLWIPRKMLMTVESAKNSVLGPLYSQDRILQAMGNVSLALHLLCERANPASPWLPYIRTLPAHYDTPLYFHEDEVRHLLATQAIADVLSQYKNTARQYAYFYKVIQVRRSECVCVCVCVCV
;
A
#
# COMPACT_ATOMS: atom_id res chain seq x y z
N MET A 1 -26.19 -38.68 38.92
CA MET A 1 -26.65 -38.65 37.51
C MET A 1 -26.33 -37.28 36.92
N GLY A 2 -25.14 -37.12 36.33
CA GLY A 2 -24.65 -35.84 35.82
C GLY A 2 -24.88 -35.70 34.31
N LYS A 3 -25.61 -34.66 33.90
CA LYS A 3 -25.77 -34.25 32.50
C LYS A 3 -24.48 -33.56 32.03
N LYS A 4 -23.80 -34.10 31.01
CA LYS A 4 -22.73 -33.38 30.29
C LYS A 4 -23.28 -32.89 28.95
N SER A 5 -23.46 -31.58 28.82
CA SER A 5 -23.76 -30.88 27.57
C SER A 5 -22.55 -30.91 26.64
N ARG A 6 -22.78 -31.33 25.39
CA ARG A 6 -21.79 -31.35 24.32
C ARG A 6 -21.87 -30.02 23.56
N VAL A 7 -20.94 -29.11 23.84
CA VAL A 7 -20.78 -27.86 23.09
C VAL A 7 -20.24 -28.21 21.69
N LYS A 8 -21.00 -27.86 20.65
CA LYS A 8 -20.58 -27.92 19.25
C LYS A 8 -19.67 -26.73 18.96
N THR A 9 -18.38 -26.97 18.78
CA THR A 9 -17.45 -25.99 18.21
C THR A 9 -17.80 -25.80 16.72
N GLN A 10 -18.34 -24.62 16.37
CA GLN A 10 -18.51 -24.18 14.99
C GLN A 10 -17.12 -23.97 14.37
N LYS A 11 -16.81 -24.74 13.32
CA LYS A 11 -15.67 -24.48 12.43
C LYS A 11 -15.97 -23.19 11.64
N SER A 12 -15.17 -22.15 11.87
CA SER A 12 -15.07 -20.99 11.00
C SER A 12 -14.71 -21.43 9.57
N GLY A 13 -15.50 -20.99 8.59
CA GLY A 13 -15.38 -21.40 7.20
C GLY A 13 -14.03 -21.04 6.60
N ALA A 14 -13.28 -22.05 6.17
CA ALA A 14 -12.11 -21.87 5.31
C ALA A 14 -12.61 -21.45 3.92
N THR A 15 -12.36 -20.20 3.53
CA THR A 15 -12.46 -19.78 2.13
C THR A 15 -11.51 -20.64 1.30
N ALA A 16 -12.05 -21.38 0.32
CA ALA A 16 -11.28 -22.25 -0.56
C ALA A 16 -10.13 -21.47 -1.23
N ALA A 17 -8.92 -22.04 -1.20
CA ALA A 17 -7.76 -21.44 -1.84
C ALA A 17 -8.01 -21.28 -3.35
N VAL A 18 -7.98 -20.04 -3.83
CA VAL A 18 -8.21 -19.73 -5.24
C VAL A 18 -7.07 -20.23 -6.09
N SER A 19 -7.39 -20.90 -7.20
CA SER A 19 -6.34 -21.41 -8.10
C SER A 19 -5.57 -20.25 -8.74
N PRO A 20 -4.24 -20.36 -8.94
CA PRO A 20 -3.45 -19.32 -9.60
C PRO A 20 -4.00 -18.93 -10.98
N LYS A 21 -4.57 -19.91 -11.71
CA LYS A 21 -5.20 -19.71 -13.01
C LYS A 21 -6.45 -18.83 -12.91
N GLU A 22 -7.32 -19.09 -11.93
CA GLU A 22 -8.51 -18.27 -11.69
C GLU A 22 -8.13 -16.83 -11.33
N MET A 23 -7.10 -16.64 -10.48
CA MET A 23 -6.60 -15.30 -10.15
C MET A 23 -6.08 -14.56 -11.39
N MET A 24 -5.27 -15.22 -12.22
CA MET A 24 -4.76 -14.62 -13.47
C MET A 24 -5.87 -14.24 -14.45
N ASN A 25 -6.98 -14.98 -14.48
CA ASN A 25 -8.14 -14.62 -15.30
C ASN A 25 -8.81 -13.34 -14.79
N LEU A 26 -9.04 -13.21 -13.47
CA LEU A 26 -9.62 -12.00 -12.87
C LEU A 26 -8.72 -10.77 -13.09
N ILE A 27 -7.40 -10.94 -12.93
CA ILE A 27 -6.42 -9.88 -13.19
C ILE A 27 -6.44 -9.46 -14.66
N SER A 28 -6.60 -10.42 -15.58
CA SER A 28 -6.71 -10.13 -17.01
C SER A 28 -7.96 -9.34 -17.36
N GLU A 29 -9.10 -9.74 -16.78
CA GLU A 29 -10.38 -9.05 -16.91
C GLU A 29 -10.29 -7.61 -16.37
N LEU A 30 -9.72 -7.42 -15.17
CA LEU A 30 -9.51 -6.10 -14.57
C LEU A 30 -8.63 -5.21 -15.44
N LEU A 31 -7.50 -5.74 -15.94
CA LEU A 31 -6.60 -4.98 -16.81
C LEU A 31 -7.30 -4.55 -18.11
N GLN A 32 -8.04 -5.46 -18.74
CA GLN A 32 -8.80 -5.14 -19.96
C GLN A 32 -9.84 -4.06 -19.69
N LYS A 33 -10.59 -4.17 -18.59
CA LYS A 33 -11.61 -3.19 -18.21
C LYS A 33 -11.02 -1.80 -17.99
N CYS A 34 -9.94 -1.70 -17.20
CA CYS A 34 -9.33 -0.41 -16.87
C CYS A 34 -8.52 0.20 -18.03
N SER A 35 -8.18 -0.59 -19.06
CA SER A 35 -7.47 -0.13 -20.26
C SER A 35 -8.41 0.24 -21.41
N SER A 36 -9.71 0.01 -21.25
CA SER A 36 -10.72 0.42 -22.24
C SER A 36 -10.79 1.95 -22.35
N ALA A 37 -11.23 2.42 -23.52
CA ALA A 37 -11.42 3.84 -23.79
C ALA A 37 -12.31 4.49 -22.72
N ALA A 38 -12.14 5.80 -22.51
CA ALA A 38 -12.98 6.54 -21.58
C ALA A 38 -14.47 6.28 -21.87
N PRO A 39 -15.29 6.03 -20.84
CA PRO A 39 -16.70 5.82 -21.04
C PRO A 39 -17.35 7.09 -21.61
N SER A 40 -18.49 6.93 -22.28
CA SER A 40 -19.29 8.08 -22.69
C SER A 40 -19.66 8.92 -21.47
N ALA A 41 -19.74 10.24 -21.64
CA ALA A 41 -20.15 11.17 -20.58
C ALA A 41 -21.40 10.66 -19.83
N GLY A 42 -21.34 10.68 -18.50
CA GLY A 42 -22.41 10.17 -17.62
C GLY A 42 -22.35 8.68 -17.28
N LYS A 43 -21.49 7.87 -17.91
CA LYS A 43 -21.30 6.44 -17.57
C LYS A 43 -20.08 6.14 -16.69
N GLU A 44 -19.38 7.17 -16.22
CA GLU A 44 -18.18 7.03 -15.39
C GLU A 44 -18.48 6.34 -14.05
N TRP A 45 -19.61 6.67 -13.43
CA TRP A 45 -20.05 6.01 -12.19
C TRP A 45 -20.34 4.52 -12.40
N GLU A 46 -21.04 4.16 -13.47
CA GLU A 46 -21.31 2.77 -13.81
C GLU A 46 -20.01 1.98 -14.05
N GLU A 47 -19.05 2.59 -14.77
CA GLU A 47 -17.73 2.01 -14.96
C GLU A 47 -17.00 1.82 -13.63
N TYR A 48 -17.02 2.82 -12.76
CA TYR A 48 -16.42 2.75 -11.43
C TYR A 48 -16.97 1.60 -10.59
N VAL A 49 -18.29 1.45 -10.51
CA VAL A 49 -18.94 0.36 -9.75
C VAL A 49 -18.53 -1.00 -10.31
N GLN A 50 -18.43 -1.13 -11.65
CA GLN A 50 -17.96 -2.37 -12.29
C GLN A 50 -16.50 -2.69 -11.94
N ILE A 51 -15.61 -1.70 -12.01
CA ILE A 51 -14.19 -1.87 -11.63
C ILE A 51 -14.09 -2.22 -10.14
N ARG A 52 -14.80 -1.51 -9.26
CA ARG A 52 -14.84 -1.76 -7.82
C ARG A 52 -15.31 -3.18 -7.50
N THR A 53 -16.34 -3.66 -8.19
CA THR A 53 -16.83 -5.04 -8.04
C THR A 53 -15.74 -6.07 -8.36
N LEU A 54 -14.98 -5.86 -9.43
CA LEU A 54 -13.85 -6.74 -9.79
C LEU A 54 -12.71 -6.66 -8.77
N VAL A 55 -12.34 -5.45 -8.33
CA VAL A 55 -11.31 -5.25 -7.31
C VAL A 55 -11.69 -5.95 -6.01
N GLU A 56 -12.91 -5.77 -5.50
CA GLU A 56 -13.38 -6.44 -4.29
C GLU A 56 -13.44 -7.97 -4.43
N LYS A 57 -13.80 -8.47 -5.63
CA LYS A 57 -13.77 -9.91 -5.92
C LYS A 57 -12.35 -10.46 -5.86
N ILE A 58 -11.35 -9.72 -6.37
CA ILE A 58 -9.93 -10.09 -6.27
C ILE A 58 -9.46 -10.01 -4.82
N ARG A 59 -9.77 -8.92 -4.11
CA ARG A 59 -9.36 -8.66 -2.72
C ARG A 59 -9.87 -9.74 -1.76
N LYS A 60 -11.15 -10.14 -1.86
CA LYS A 60 -11.75 -11.25 -1.07
C LYS A 60 -11.09 -12.60 -1.32
N LYS A 61 -10.40 -12.77 -2.45
CA LYS A 61 -9.68 -13.98 -2.83
C LYS A 61 -8.20 -13.95 -2.43
N GLN A 62 -7.73 -12.82 -1.89
CA GLN A 62 -6.36 -12.62 -1.39
C GLN A 62 -6.36 -12.61 0.14
N LYS A 63 -5.16 -12.64 0.74
CA LYS A 63 -4.98 -12.67 2.20
C LYS A 63 -4.72 -11.28 2.81
N GLY A 64 -5.06 -10.20 2.11
CA GLY A 64 -4.67 -8.84 2.50
C GLY A 64 -3.18 -8.58 2.24
N MET A 65 -2.53 -7.73 3.04
CA MET A 65 -1.10 -7.42 2.89
C MET A 65 -0.22 -8.67 2.99
N SER A 66 0.71 -8.83 2.06
CA SER A 66 1.64 -9.97 2.00
C SER A 66 2.54 -10.08 3.23
N VAL A 67 2.99 -8.94 3.76
CA VAL A 67 3.83 -8.85 4.95
C VAL A 67 3.17 -7.94 5.96
N THR A 68 2.82 -8.51 7.10
CA THR A 68 2.34 -7.82 8.30
C THR A 68 3.43 -7.92 9.37
N PHE A 69 3.52 -6.90 10.21
CA PHE A 69 4.41 -6.91 11.36
C PHE A 69 3.57 -7.21 12.60
N GLU A 70 4.14 -7.96 13.54
CA GLU A 70 3.54 -8.15 14.85
C GLU A 70 3.72 -6.89 15.70
N GLY A 71 2.84 -6.70 16.68
CA GLY A 71 2.87 -5.55 17.58
C GLY A 71 2.18 -4.31 17.03
N ASN A 72 2.13 -3.27 17.86
CA ASN A 72 1.56 -1.98 17.49
C ASN A 72 2.59 -1.07 16.83
N ARG A 73 2.12 -0.07 16.08
CA ARG A 73 2.98 0.90 15.38
C ARG A 73 3.94 1.60 16.34
N GLU A 74 3.45 1.99 17.50
CA GLU A 74 4.19 2.74 18.53
C GLU A 74 5.37 1.99 19.13
N GLU A 75 5.33 0.66 19.14
CA GLU A 75 6.43 -0.18 19.65
C GLU A 75 7.70 -0.03 18.79
N ASN A 76 7.56 0.46 17.55
CA ASN A 76 8.65 0.59 16.59
C ASN A 76 9.26 2.00 16.55
N PHE A 77 8.71 2.98 17.27
CA PHE A 77 9.22 4.36 17.23
C PHE A 77 10.59 4.52 17.88
N SER A 78 10.91 3.76 18.92
CA SER A 78 12.23 3.78 19.55
C SER A 78 13.31 3.28 18.58
N GLU A 79 13.03 2.23 17.82
CA GLU A 79 13.92 1.70 16.77
C GLU A 79 14.12 2.72 15.65
N LEU A 80 13.06 3.42 15.23
CA LEU A 80 13.14 4.52 14.26
C LEU A 80 14.07 5.65 14.75
N MET A 81 13.89 6.10 15.99
CA MET A 81 14.69 7.20 16.55
C MET A 81 16.16 6.81 16.73
N ALA A 82 16.43 5.57 17.15
CA ALA A 82 17.80 5.03 17.24
C ALA A 82 18.46 4.96 15.86
N TRP A 83 17.78 4.41 14.86
CA TRP A 83 18.27 4.36 13.48
C TRP A 83 18.51 5.77 12.89
N ALA A 84 17.62 6.71 13.19
CA ALA A 84 17.77 8.10 12.77
C ALA A 84 19.01 8.76 13.40
N ALA A 85 19.25 8.53 14.70
CA ALA A 85 20.42 9.05 15.40
C ALA A 85 21.73 8.45 14.84
N ASP A 86 21.78 7.14 14.62
CA ASP A 86 22.92 6.44 13.99
C ASP A 86 23.19 6.96 12.56
N CYS A 87 22.13 7.38 11.87
CA CYS A 87 22.24 7.99 10.56
C CYS A 87 22.72 9.45 10.60
N GLY A 88 22.69 10.12 11.75
CA GLY A 88 23.05 11.52 11.92
C GLY A 88 21.90 12.51 11.68
N ALA A 89 20.65 12.05 11.80
CA ALA A 89 19.47 12.92 11.79
C ALA A 89 19.29 13.64 13.14
N SER A 90 18.51 14.72 13.11
CA SER A 90 18.01 15.37 14.33
C SER A 90 17.06 14.44 15.09
N CYS A 91 17.34 14.17 16.36
CA CYS A 91 16.50 13.34 17.22
C CYS A 91 16.10 14.03 18.54
N ASP A 92 16.39 15.32 18.69
CA ASP A 92 16.19 16.08 19.92
C ASP A 92 15.16 17.19 19.76
N GLY A 93 14.53 17.59 20.88
CA GLY A 93 13.57 18.70 20.93
C GLY A 93 12.15 18.34 20.49
N PHE A 94 11.89 17.08 20.18
CA PHE A 94 10.56 16.57 19.89
C PHE A 94 10.39 15.12 20.35
N GLU A 95 9.14 14.69 20.48
CA GLU A 95 8.76 13.30 20.68
C GLU A 95 7.60 12.91 19.76
N ILE A 96 7.49 11.62 19.44
CA ILE A 96 6.37 11.12 18.64
C ILE A 96 5.16 10.96 19.56
N SER A 97 4.04 11.59 19.21
CA SER A 97 2.80 11.60 20.00
C SER A 97 1.60 11.34 19.09
N ASN A 98 0.54 10.73 19.63
CA ASN A 98 -0.73 10.56 18.93
C ASN A 98 -1.65 11.75 19.22
N PHE A 99 -2.10 12.43 18.17
CA PHE A 99 -3.06 13.52 18.18
C PHE A 99 -4.37 12.96 17.62
N ALA A 100 -5.46 13.05 18.36
CA ALA A 100 -6.68 12.29 18.06
C ALA A 100 -7.14 12.39 16.59
N ASP A 101 -7.22 13.61 16.05
CA ASP A 101 -7.77 13.86 14.71
C ASP A 101 -6.74 13.66 13.59
N GLU A 102 -5.46 13.96 13.85
CA GLU A 102 -4.38 13.88 12.86
C GLU A 102 -3.58 12.56 12.90
N GLY A 103 -3.79 11.75 13.93
CA GLY A 103 -3.00 10.57 14.26
C GLY A 103 -1.61 10.91 14.81
N TYR A 104 -0.63 10.07 14.51
CA TYR A 104 0.74 10.27 15.02
C TYR A 104 1.46 11.45 14.34
N GLY A 105 2.06 12.32 15.16
CA GLY A 105 2.89 13.44 14.73
C GLY A 105 4.04 13.72 15.70
N LEU A 106 4.70 14.86 15.53
CA LEU A 106 5.79 15.31 16.41
C LEU A 106 5.30 16.38 17.37
N LYS A 107 5.54 16.18 18.67
CA LYS A 107 5.27 17.15 19.74
C LYS A 107 6.58 17.74 20.22
N ALA A 108 6.69 19.06 20.29
CA ALA A 108 7.89 19.71 20.81
C ALA A 108 8.07 19.39 22.31
N THR A 109 9.32 19.12 22.73
CA THR A 109 9.69 18.88 24.13
C THR A 109 10.42 20.07 24.77
N ARG A 110 10.59 21.15 23.99
CA ARG A 110 11.14 22.45 24.37
C ARG A 110 10.52 23.51 23.48
N ASP A 111 10.72 24.78 23.84
CA ASP A 111 10.36 25.88 22.95
C ASP A 111 11.23 25.83 21.68
N ILE A 112 10.58 25.99 20.52
CA ILE A 112 11.21 26.06 19.19
C ILE A 112 10.81 27.40 18.59
N LYS A 113 11.78 28.23 18.23
CA LYS A 113 11.49 29.54 17.63
C LYS A 113 11.13 29.40 16.15
N ALA A 114 10.35 30.34 15.64
CA ALA A 114 10.18 30.49 14.20
C ALA A 114 11.57 30.63 13.54
N GLU A 115 11.74 30.00 12.38
CA GLU A 115 13.00 29.96 11.60
C GLU A 115 14.15 29.15 12.23
N GLU A 116 13.95 28.52 13.39
CA GLU A 116 14.94 27.62 13.99
C GLU A 116 15.06 26.31 13.19
N LEU A 117 16.28 25.98 12.77
CA LEU A 117 16.58 24.66 12.20
C LEU A 117 16.60 23.60 13.31
N PHE A 118 15.44 23.01 13.59
CA PHE A 118 15.29 21.97 14.61
C PHE A 118 15.28 20.54 14.05
N LEU A 119 15.08 20.37 12.72
CA LEU A 119 14.95 19.07 12.08
C LEU A 119 15.75 18.98 10.78
N TRP A 120 16.59 17.94 10.64
CA TRP A 120 17.30 17.59 9.40
C TRP A 120 17.39 16.07 9.24
N ILE A 121 17.29 15.61 7.99
CA ILE A 121 17.33 14.18 7.63
C ILE A 121 18.41 13.94 6.56
N PRO A 122 19.46 13.16 6.86
CA PRO A 122 20.49 12.80 5.88
C PRO A 122 19.91 12.00 4.70
N ARG A 123 20.42 12.27 3.48
CA ARG A 123 19.95 11.63 2.24
C ARG A 123 19.94 10.10 2.29
N LYS A 124 20.88 9.47 2.99
CA LYS A 124 20.98 8.00 3.11
C LYS A 124 19.74 7.34 3.75
N MET A 125 18.93 8.09 4.50
CA MET A 125 17.69 7.59 5.09
C MET A 125 16.51 7.63 4.12
N LEU A 126 16.59 8.40 3.03
CA LEU A 126 15.47 8.57 2.11
C LEU A 126 15.34 7.36 1.19
N MET A 127 14.10 6.91 0.98
CA MET A 127 13.75 6.05 -0.15
C MET A 127 13.51 6.93 -1.38
N THR A 128 14.29 6.72 -2.43
CA THR A 128 14.27 7.54 -3.65
C THR A 128 14.12 6.66 -4.89
N VAL A 129 13.83 7.27 -6.04
CA VAL A 129 13.85 6.55 -7.32
C VAL A 129 15.26 6.01 -7.62
N GLU A 130 16.31 6.68 -7.14
CA GLU A 130 17.69 6.21 -7.27
C GLU A 130 17.96 4.96 -6.42
N SER A 131 17.53 4.95 -5.14
CA SER A 131 17.65 3.75 -4.30
C SER A 131 16.81 2.59 -4.86
N ALA A 132 15.65 2.87 -5.45
CA ALA A 132 14.83 1.87 -6.13
C ALA A 132 15.57 1.21 -7.30
N LYS A 133 16.22 2.00 -8.16
CA LYS A 133 17.05 1.50 -9.29
C LYS A 133 18.20 0.61 -8.83
N ASN A 134 18.78 0.92 -7.67
CA ASN A 134 19.92 0.19 -7.11
C ASN A 134 19.50 -1.00 -6.21
N SER A 135 18.19 -1.26 -6.08
CA SER A 135 17.62 -2.36 -5.28
C SER A 135 17.34 -3.60 -6.13
N VAL A 136 16.70 -4.61 -5.53
CA VAL A 136 16.14 -5.78 -6.24
C VAL A 136 15.17 -5.41 -7.37
N LEU A 137 14.59 -4.20 -7.33
CA LEU A 137 13.71 -3.70 -8.39
C LEU A 137 14.48 -3.26 -9.65
N GLY A 138 15.79 -3.03 -9.58
CA GLY A 138 16.62 -2.49 -10.66
C GLY A 138 16.48 -3.19 -12.01
N PRO A 139 16.57 -4.54 -12.08
CA PRO A 139 16.38 -5.28 -13.33
C PRO A 139 14.99 -5.13 -13.95
N LEU A 140 13.95 -5.00 -13.12
CA LEU A 140 12.59 -4.74 -13.62
C LEU A 140 12.46 -3.29 -14.09
N TYR A 141 13.01 -2.35 -13.33
CA TYR A 141 13.02 -0.92 -13.67
C TYR A 141 13.66 -0.65 -15.05
N SER A 142 14.77 -1.32 -15.37
CA SER A 142 15.48 -1.09 -16.66
C SER A 142 14.70 -1.59 -17.88
N GLN A 143 13.71 -2.46 -17.69
CA GLN A 143 12.96 -3.09 -18.78
C GLN A 143 11.51 -2.57 -18.87
N ASP A 144 10.97 -2.01 -17.80
CA ASP A 144 9.59 -1.58 -17.72
C ASP A 144 9.44 -0.06 -17.95
N ARG A 145 8.72 0.32 -19.01
CA ARG A 145 8.53 1.73 -19.39
C ARG A 145 7.69 2.52 -18.38
N ILE A 146 6.77 1.86 -17.67
CA ILE A 146 5.92 2.53 -16.68
C ILE A 146 6.80 2.91 -15.48
N LEU A 147 7.67 2.03 -15.01
CA LEU A 147 8.60 2.36 -13.91
C LEU A 147 9.56 3.50 -14.27
N GLN A 148 10.03 3.53 -15.52
CA GLN A 148 10.92 4.60 -16.00
C GLN A 148 10.22 5.95 -16.11
N ALA A 149 8.96 5.97 -16.54
CA ALA A 149 8.19 7.19 -16.72
C ALA A 149 7.52 7.69 -15.42
N MET A 150 7.22 6.78 -14.48
CA MET A 150 6.43 7.06 -13.29
C MET A 150 7.23 6.78 -12.01
N GLY A 151 7.97 7.79 -11.54
CA GLY A 151 8.78 7.69 -10.32
C GLY A 151 7.97 7.35 -9.07
N ASN A 152 6.71 7.78 -8.99
CA ASN A 152 5.79 7.45 -7.90
C ASN A 152 5.45 5.95 -7.84
N VAL A 153 5.19 5.31 -8.99
CA VAL A 153 4.96 3.86 -9.07
C VAL A 153 6.23 3.09 -8.71
N SER A 154 7.39 3.57 -9.17
CA SER A 154 8.69 3.01 -8.80
C SER A 154 8.94 3.06 -7.29
N LEU A 155 8.62 4.17 -6.63
CA LEU A 155 8.70 4.29 -5.17
C LEU A 155 7.74 3.35 -4.45
N ALA A 156 6.50 3.21 -4.94
CA ALA A 156 5.52 2.29 -4.34
C ALA A 156 5.99 0.83 -4.40
N LEU A 157 6.52 0.39 -5.55
CA LEU A 157 7.09 -0.96 -5.66
C LEU A 157 8.37 -1.12 -4.83
N HIS A 158 9.25 -0.11 -4.79
CA HIS A 158 10.44 -0.14 -3.95
C HIS A 158 10.06 -0.33 -2.47
N LEU A 159 9.06 0.42 -1.99
CA LEU A 159 8.53 0.27 -0.64
C LEU A 159 8.01 -1.14 -0.36
N LEU A 160 7.28 -1.75 -1.31
CA LEU A 160 6.80 -3.13 -1.16
C LEU A 160 7.95 -4.16 -1.15
N CYS A 161 8.96 -3.99 -2.00
CA CYS A 161 10.14 -4.85 -2.03
C CYS A 161 10.93 -4.78 -0.73
N GLU A 162 11.21 -3.57 -0.23
CA GLU A 162 11.93 -3.36 1.03
C GLU A 162 11.11 -3.86 2.23
N ARG A 163 9.78 -3.67 2.22
CA ARG A 163 8.88 -4.24 3.23
C ARG A 163 8.94 -5.76 3.28
N ALA A 164 9.11 -6.40 2.12
CA ALA A 164 9.21 -7.85 2.02
C ALA A 164 10.61 -8.40 2.32
N ASN A 165 11.61 -7.53 2.49
CA ASN A 165 12.99 -7.90 2.78
C ASN A 165 13.31 -7.73 4.28
N PRO A 166 13.48 -8.83 5.05
CA PRO A 166 13.82 -8.76 6.47
C PRO A 166 15.18 -8.14 6.78
N ALA A 167 16.05 -7.99 5.78
CA ALA A 167 17.37 -7.37 5.91
C ALA A 167 17.41 -5.93 5.35
N SER A 168 16.25 -5.34 5.06
CA SER A 168 16.20 -3.98 4.51
C SER A 168 16.68 -2.95 5.53
N PRO A 169 17.57 -2.01 5.14
CA PRO A 169 18.03 -0.95 6.03
C PRO A 169 16.93 0.06 6.37
N TRP A 170 15.83 0.08 5.60
CA TRP A 170 14.68 0.97 5.83
C TRP A 170 13.60 0.33 6.72
N LEU A 171 13.79 -0.87 7.27
CA LEU A 171 12.80 -1.50 8.13
C LEU A 171 12.35 -0.64 9.32
N PRO A 172 13.24 0.08 10.04
CA PRO A 172 12.81 0.97 11.13
C PRO A 172 11.78 2.01 10.66
N TYR A 173 11.97 2.55 9.46
CA TYR A 173 10.99 3.44 8.84
C TYR A 173 9.71 2.69 8.43
N ILE A 174 9.82 1.58 7.70
CA ILE A 174 8.67 0.86 7.13
C ILE A 174 7.74 0.29 8.21
N ARG A 175 8.28 -0.14 9.36
CA ARG A 175 7.49 -0.64 10.50
C ARG A 175 6.66 0.47 11.17
N THR A 176 7.10 1.71 11.06
CA THR A 176 6.40 2.88 11.62
C THR A 176 5.43 3.54 10.64
N LEU A 177 5.21 2.98 9.45
CA LEU A 177 4.19 3.47 8.53
C LEU A 177 2.77 3.06 8.96
N PRO A 178 1.74 3.89 8.70
CA PRO A 178 0.35 3.49 8.87
C PRO A 178 0.02 2.23 8.04
N ALA A 179 -0.79 1.34 8.61
CA ALA A 179 -1.32 0.18 7.90
C ALA A 179 -2.51 0.54 6.97
N HIS A 180 -3.19 1.65 7.27
CA HIS A 180 -4.36 2.17 6.55
C HIS A 180 -4.23 3.67 6.37
N TYR A 181 -4.93 4.20 5.36
CA TYR A 181 -4.97 5.62 5.01
C TYR A 181 -6.40 6.01 4.62
N ASP A 182 -6.76 7.28 4.78
CA ASP A 182 -8.09 7.79 4.44
C ASP A 182 -8.15 8.39 3.02
N THR A 183 -7.39 7.82 2.08
CA THR A 183 -7.48 8.22 0.67
C THR A 183 -8.77 7.65 0.04
N PRO A 184 -9.33 8.27 -1.02
CA PRO A 184 -10.56 7.79 -1.67
C PRO A 184 -10.50 6.34 -2.19
N LEU A 185 -9.30 5.76 -2.29
CA LEU A 185 -9.08 4.36 -2.58
C LEU A 185 -9.67 3.43 -1.51
N TYR A 186 -9.68 3.85 -0.24
CA TYR A 186 -10.20 3.08 0.90
C TYR A 186 -11.67 3.36 1.20
N PHE A 187 -12.26 4.39 0.60
CA PHE A 187 -13.65 4.75 0.84
C PHE A 187 -14.59 3.62 0.39
N HIS A 188 -15.69 3.46 1.13
CA HIS A 188 -16.85 2.69 0.72
C HIS A 188 -17.55 3.33 -0.47
N GLU A 189 -18.32 2.54 -1.21
CA GLU A 189 -19.06 3.04 -2.38
C GLU A 189 -20.01 4.19 -1.99
N ASP A 190 -20.71 4.05 -0.86
CA ASP A 190 -21.64 5.07 -0.36
C ASP A 190 -20.93 6.38 0.04
N GLU A 191 -19.69 6.30 0.52
CA GLU A 191 -18.88 7.48 0.86
C GLU A 191 -18.48 8.23 -0.42
N VAL A 192 -18.01 7.52 -1.45
CA VAL A 192 -17.70 8.14 -2.75
C VAL A 192 -18.97 8.68 -3.41
N ARG A 193 -20.13 8.06 -3.18
CA ARG A 193 -21.41 8.50 -3.73
C ARG A 193 -21.78 9.92 -3.28
N HIS A 194 -21.35 10.35 -2.09
CA HIS A 194 -21.54 11.74 -1.64
C HIS A 194 -20.81 12.78 -2.50
N LEU A 195 -19.80 12.36 -3.27
CA LEU A 195 -19.06 13.23 -4.18
C LEU A 195 -19.71 13.34 -5.57
N LEU A 196 -20.80 12.61 -5.84
CA LEU A 196 -21.53 12.76 -7.10
C LEU A 196 -21.96 14.21 -7.32
N ALA A 197 -21.91 14.66 -8.58
CA ALA A 197 -22.15 16.04 -8.99
C ALA A 197 -21.15 17.10 -8.46
N THR A 198 -20.08 16.71 -7.79
CA THR A 198 -18.93 17.59 -7.50
C THR A 198 -17.89 17.54 -8.63
N GLN A 199 -16.94 18.47 -8.64
CA GLN A 199 -15.81 18.42 -9.59
C GLN A 199 -14.77 17.35 -9.20
N ALA A 200 -14.63 17.06 -7.90
CA ALA A 200 -13.62 16.14 -7.38
C ALA A 200 -13.89 14.67 -7.74
N ILE A 201 -15.13 14.30 -8.07
CA ILE A 201 -15.48 12.92 -8.40
C ILE A 201 -14.65 12.39 -9.57
N ALA A 202 -14.42 13.18 -10.62
CA ALA A 202 -13.67 12.76 -11.79
C ALA A 202 -12.24 12.29 -11.41
N ASP A 203 -11.59 13.01 -10.49
CA ASP A 203 -10.26 12.65 -9.99
C ASP A 203 -10.29 11.38 -9.16
N VAL A 204 -11.32 11.18 -8.33
CA VAL A 204 -11.51 9.95 -7.53
C VAL A 204 -11.71 8.73 -8.44
N LEU A 205 -12.58 8.84 -9.45
CA LEU A 205 -12.84 7.74 -10.38
C LEU A 205 -11.58 7.42 -11.20
N SER A 206 -10.86 8.46 -11.66
CA SER A 206 -9.60 8.32 -12.38
C SER A 206 -8.52 7.66 -11.52
N GLN A 207 -8.37 8.09 -10.26
CA GLN A 207 -7.42 7.51 -9.31
C GLN A 207 -7.71 6.01 -9.10
N TYR A 208 -8.97 5.64 -8.84
CA TYR A 208 -9.35 4.25 -8.62
C TYR A 208 -9.07 3.37 -9.86
N LYS A 209 -9.45 3.84 -11.06
CA LYS A 209 -9.20 3.15 -12.32
C LYS A 209 -7.70 3.01 -12.61
N ASN A 210 -6.92 4.06 -12.39
CA ASN A 210 -5.47 4.05 -12.62
C ASN A 210 -4.74 3.08 -11.68
N THR A 211 -5.06 3.10 -10.38
CA THR A 211 -4.45 2.19 -9.41
C THR A 211 -4.83 0.74 -9.71
N ALA A 212 -6.10 0.45 -10.03
CA ALA A 212 -6.55 -0.88 -10.41
C ALA A 212 -5.83 -1.40 -11.69
N ARG A 213 -5.66 -0.52 -12.70
CA ARG A 213 -4.92 -0.83 -13.93
C ARG A 213 -3.45 -1.15 -13.64
N GLN A 214 -2.77 -0.30 -12.88
CA GLN A 214 -1.37 -0.47 -12.53
C GLN A 214 -1.16 -1.76 -11.73
N TYR A 215 -2.02 -2.03 -10.75
CA TYR A 215 -2.00 -3.27 -9.99
C TYR A 215 -2.09 -4.49 -10.92
N ALA A 216 -3.11 -4.53 -11.79
CA ALA A 216 -3.33 -5.66 -12.68
C ALA A 216 -2.18 -5.84 -13.70
N TYR A 217 -1.62 -4.74 -14.20
CA TYR A 217 -0.45 -4.75 -15.08
C TYR A 217 0.77 -5.35 -14.38
N PHE A 218 1.18 -4.82 -13.23
CA PHE A 218 2.37 -5.29 -12.53
C PHE A 218 2.20 -6.70 -11.97
N TYR A 219 0.99 -7.10 -11.59
CA TYR A 219 0.71 -8.49 -11.22
C TYR A 219 1.06 -9.44 -12.37
N LYS A 220 0.64 -9.14 -13.60
CA LYS A 220 1.00 -9.94 -14.78
C LYS A 220 2.50 -9.93 -15.06
N VAL A 221 3.12 -8.74 -15.07
CA VAL A 221 4.56 -8.59 -15.36
C VAL A 221 5.40 -9.41 -14.38
N ILE A 222 5.06 -9.37 -13.08
CA ILE A 222 5.81 -10.09 -12.04
C ILE A 222 5.55 -11.59 -12.12
N GLN A 223 4.31 -12.05 -12.38
CA GLN A 223 4.04 -13.48 -12.49
C GLN A 223 4.72 -14.13 -13.71
N VAL A 224 4.76 -13.44 -14.86
CA VAL A 224 5.48 -13.93 -16.05
C VAL A 224 6.98 -14.05 -15.78
N ARG A 225 7.54 -13.17 -14.94
CA ARG A 225 8.97 -13.15 -14.59
C ARG A 225 9.31 -13.97 -13.35
N ARG A 226 8.32 -14.60 -12.70
CA ARG A 226 8.53 -15.40 -11.49
C ARG A 226 9.35 -16.66 -11.74
N SER A 227 9.51 -17.06 -13.00
CA SER A 227 10.47 -18.06 -13.44
C SER A 227 11.94 -17.61 -13.32
N GLU A 228 12.24 -16.32 -13.07
CA GLU A 228 13.61 -15.80 -13.22
C GLU A 228 14.26 -15.08 -12.02
N CYS A 229 13.56 -14.60 -10.96
CA CYS A 229 14.22 -14.36 -9.62
C CYS A 229 13.40 -13.63 -8.52
N VAL A 230 12.20 -13.10 -8.75
CA VAL A 230 11.61 -12.15 -7.77
C VAL A 230 10.37 -12.71 -7.07
N CYS A 231 10.50 -13.06 -5.79
CA CYS A 231 9.38 -13.48 -4.94
C CYS A 231 8.68 -12.25 -4.34
N VAL A 232 8.08 -11.38 -5.17
CA VAL A 232 7.25 -10.27 -4.70
C VAL A 232 5.79 -10.67 -4.87
N CYS A 233 5.14 -11.03 -3.76
CA CYS A 233 3.68 -11.16 -3.73
C CYS A 233 3.07 -9.75 -3.74
N VAL A 234 2.59 -9.31 -4.90
CA VAL A 234 1.81 -8.07 -5.02
C VAL A 234 0.35 -8.38 -4.64
N CYS A 235 0.02 -8.18 -3.38
CA CYS A 235 -1.37 -8.15 -2.94
C CYS A 235 -1.98 -6.77 -3.21
N VAL A 236 -3.29 -6.74 -3.48
CA VAL A 236 -4.05 -5.48 -3.55
C VAL A 236 -4.05 -4.89 -2.14
N CYS A 237 -3.42 -3.73 -1.96
CA CYS A 237 -3.46 -2.96 -0.71
C CYS A 237 -4.53 -1.86 -0.71
N VAL A 238 -5.34 -1.78 -1.78
CA VAL A 238 -6.49 -0.89 -1.92
C VAL A 238 -7.72 -1.52 -1.27
#